data_AF-A0A3N2PUL9-F1
#
_entry.id   AF-A0A3N2PUL9-F1
#
_cell.length_a   1.000
_cell.length_b   1.000
_cell.length_c   1.000
_cell.angle_alpha   90.00
_cell.angle_beta   90.00
_cell.angle_gamma   90.00
#
_symmetry.space_group_name_H-M   'P 1'
#
loop_
_entity.id
_entity.type
_entity.pdbx_description
1 polymer ?
#
loop_
_entity_poly.entity_id
_entity_poly.type
_entity_poly.pdbx_seq_one_letter_code
_entity_poly.pdbx_strand_id
1 'polypeptide(L)'
;MTVFASPYTPSKHAGWGFQYIPTDTYTPGRTTTSYDGHDWSIQNGTDVVITHGPPHGILDRTQDAKRGGSQGLFAAVEKARPRLHCFGHIHEGWGARMVTWREGSQGTTIANHNEDAARWPSHFTHIDNDKSVTIGSLTGIQAGKWDTEADKEEKRQRLKRYRDQQACFTSHCSGDGLPLQAGKQTVFVNAAIQGESDEGIQLPWVVDVELPRA
;
A
#
# COMPACT_ATOMS: atom_id res chain seq x y z
N MET A 1 -12.55 -14.75 -8.95
CA MET A 1 -11.92 -13.96 -7.87
C MET A 1 -10.84 -14.77 -7.19
N THR A 2 -9.59 -14.31 -7.22
CA THR A 2 -8.44 -14.93 -6.55
C THR A 2 -7.91 -14.03 -5.45
N VAL A 3 -7.71 -14.57 -4.26
CA VAL A 3 -7.22 -13.84 -3.08
C VAL A 3 -5.91 -14.43 -2.59
N PHE A 4 -4.92 -13.58 -2.32
CA PHE A 4 -3.71 -13.93 -1.59
C PHE A 4 -3.75 -13.29 -0.20
N ALA A 5 -3.35 -14.04 0.83
CA ALA A 5 -3.23 -13.52 2.20
C ALA A 5 -1.96 -14.00 2.90
N SER A 6 -1.28 -13.12 3.63
CA SER A 6 -0.11 -13.49 4.44
C SER A 6 0.02 -12.63 5.72
N PRO A 7 0.24 -13.26 6.89
CA PRO A 7 0.42 -12.52 8.16
C PRO A 7 1.86 -12.00 8.34
N TYR A 8 2.78 -12.32 7.42
CA TYR A 8 4.20 -12.07 7.64
C TYR A 8 4.57 -10.59 7.53
N THR A 9 5.51 -10.13 8.37
CA THR A 9 6.00 -8.75 8.37
C THR A 9 7.51 -8.68 8.62
N PRO A 10 8.25 -7.77 7.96
CA PRO A 10 9.68 -7.63 8.18
C PRO A 10 9.98 -7.08 9.60
N SER A 11 11.00 -7.61 10.25
CA SER A 11 11.48 -7.14 11.57
C SER A 11 12.99 -7.33 11.70
N LYS A 12 13.69 -6.33 12.24
CA LYS A 12 15.15 -6.38 12.44
C LYS A 12 15.61 -7.44 13.45
N HIS A 13 14.71 -7.83 14.36
CA HIS A 13 15.04 -8.72 15.47
C HIS A 13 14.16 -9.99 15.48
N ALA A 14 13.21 -10.12 14.55
CA ALA A 14 12.27 -11.24 14.37
C ALA A 14 11.95 -12.03 15.65
N GLY A 15 11.46 -11.33 16.67
CA GLY A 15 11.22 -11.90 18.00
C GLY A 15 9.77 -12.26 18.29
N TRP A 16 8.86 -12.00 17.35
CA TRP A 16 7.41 -12.21 17.50
C TRP A 16 6.87 -13.11 16.40
N GLY A 17 5.66 -13.65 16.60
CA GLY A 17 4.98 -14.48 15.62
C GLY A 17 4.85 -13.77 14.26
N PHE A 18 5.05 -14.54 13.18
CA PHE A 18 4.96 -14.07 11.79
C PHE A 18 5.94 -12.93 11.42
N GLN A 19 7.03 -12.76 12.17
CA GLN A 19 8.12 -11.88 11.77
C GLN A 19 9.18 -12.65 10.98
N TYR A 20 9.80 -11.97 10.01
CA TYR A 20 11.00 -12.46 9.31
C TYR A 20 12.07 -11.38 9.27
N ILE A 21 13.34 -11.79 9.19
CA ILE A 21 14.47 -10.86 9.08
C ILE A 21 14.68 -10.52 7.60
N PRO A 22 14.58 -9.24 7.20
CA PRO A 22 14.91 -8.82 5.85
C PRO A 22 16.37 -9.14 5.52
N THR A 23 16.61 -9.80 4.39
CA THR A 23 17.96 -9.97 3.84
C THR A 23 18.24 -8.86 2.84
N ASP A 24 19.11 -7.90 3.18
CA ASP A 24 19.52 -6.80 2.27
C ASP A 24 20.52 -7.26 1.16
N THR A 25 20.70 -8.57 0.98
CA THR A 25 21.70 -9.09 0.06
C THR A 25 21.06 -9.51 -1.26
N TYR A 26 21.17 -8.64 -2.27
CA TYR A 26 21.13 -9.10 -3.65
C TYR A 26 22.17 -10.21 -3.82
N THR A 27 21.72 -11.43 -4.14
CA THR A 27 22.61 -12.56 -4.38
C THR A 27 22.57 -12.90 -5.87
N PRO A 28 23.56 -12.46 -6.68
CA PRO A 28 23.62 -12.78 -8.10
C PRO A 28 23.58 -14.31 -8.30
N GLY A 29 22.73 -14.80 -9.19
CA GLY A 29 22.63 -16.23 -9.52
C GLY A 29 21.80 -17.09 -8.56
N ARG A 30 21.20 -16.53 -7.49
CA ARG A 30 20.21 -17.24 -6.68
C ARG A 30 18.83 -17.06 -7.31
N THR A 31 18.21 -18.16 -7.74
CA THR A 31 16.84 -18.22 -8.27
C THR A 31 15.76 -17.97 -7.21
N THR A 32 16.13 -17.68 -5.97
CA THR A 32 15.18 -17.45 -4.88
C THR A 32 14.56 -16.06 -5.00
N THR A 33 13.26 -16.04 -5.25
CA THR A 33 12.34 -14.88 -5.30
C THR A 33 12.22 -14.11 -3.97
N SER A 34 13.03 -14.42 -2.96
CA SER A 34 12.92 -13.87 -1.60
C SER A 34 13.78 -12.61 -1.43
N TYR A 35 13.27 -11.47 -1.89
CA TYR A 35 13.95 -10.17 -1.81
C TYR A 35 14.28 -9.73 -0.37
N ASP A 36 13.38 -10.00 0.58
CA ASP A 36 13.57 -9.69 2.01
C ASP A 36 13.61 -10.97 2.87
N GLY A 37 14.09 -12.10 2.35
CA GLY A 37 14.10 -13.37 3.13
C GLY A 37 12.72 -14.03 3.33
N HIS A 38 11.66 -13.46 2.72
CA HIS A 38 10.33 -14.06 2.62
C HIS A 38 9.92 -14.14 1.14
N ASP A 39 9.40 -15.30 0.73
CA ASP A 39 8.81 -15.49 -0.60
C ASP A 39 7.31 -15.20 -0.54
N TRP A 40 6.89 -14.12 -1.20
CA TRP A 40 5.48 -13.71 -1.20
C TRP A 40 4.62 -14.55 -2.15
N SER A 41 5.19 -15.22 -3.16
CA SER A 41 4.45 -16.14 -4.06
C SER A 41 3.10 -15.61 -4.62
N ILE A 42 2.92 -14.29 -4.75
CA ILE A 42 1.72 -13.66 -5.31
C ILE A 42 1.67 -13.93 -6.82
N GLN A 43 0.65 -14.64 -7.27
CA GLN A 43 0.53 -15.06 -8.67
C GLN A 43 -0.03 -13.93 -9.55
N ASN A 44 0.36 -13.91 -10.82
CA ASN A 44 -0.26 -13.03 -11.81
C ASN A 44 -1.77 -13.32 -11.89
N GLY A 45 -2.59 -12.27 -11.96
CA GLY A 45 -4.05 -12.41 -11.94
C GLY A 45 -4.65 -12.61 -10.55
N THR A 46 -3.86 -12.47 -9.48
CA THR A 46 -4.41 -12.28 -8.13
C THR A 46 -5.24 -10.99 -8.12
N ASP A 47 -6.50 -11.08 -7.70
CA ASP A 47 -7.40 -9.92 -7.70
C ASP A 47 -7.24 -9.08 -6.43
N VAL A 48 -7.10 -9.75 -5.29
CA VAL A 48 -7.02 -9.12 -3.96
C VAL A 48 -5.82 -9.68 -3.19
N VAL A 49 -5.02 -8.78 -2.62
CA VAL A 49 -3.90 -9.10 -1.74
C VAL A 49 -4.22 -8.58 -0.34
N ILE A 50 -3.98 -9.41 0.68
CA ILE A 50 -4.13 -9.03 2.09
C ILE A 50 -2.83 -9.36 2.81
N THR A 51 -2.16 -8.36 3.41
CA THR A 51 -0.94 -8.60 4.18
C THR A 51 -0.99 -7.94 5.55
N HIS A 52 -0.21 -8.41 6.51
CA HIS A 52 -0.12 -7.70 7.79
C HIS A 52 0.52 -6.32 7.61
N GLY A 53 1.72 -6.28 7.02
CA GLY A 53 2.48 -5.05 6.79
C GLY A 53 2.34 -4.47 5.38
N PRO A 54 2.73 -3.20 5.19
CA PRO A 54 2.65 -2.51 3.90
C PRO A 54 3.77 -2.92 2.93
N PRO A 55 3.55 -2.77 1.61
CA PRO A 55 4.65 -2.72 0.64
C PRO A 55 5.47 -1.44 0.83
N HIS A 56 6.79 -1.54 0.64
CA HIS A 56 7.70 -0.42 0.79
C HIS A 56 7.36 0.73 -0.18
N GLY A 57 7.22 1.95 0.34
CA GLY A 57 6.84 3.12 -0.43
C GLY A 57 5.36 3.45 -0.44
N ILE A 58 4.50 2.56 0.03
CA ILE A 58 3.04 2.71 0.01
C ILE A 58 2.49 2.74 1.44
N LEU A 59 2.03 3.91 1.89
CA LEU A 59 1.37 4.07 3.19
C LEU A 59 2.17 3.45 4.35
N ASP A 60 3.51 3.53 4.28
CA ASP A 60 4.45 2.79 5.12
C ASP A 60 5.36 3.68 5.97
N ARG A 61 5.04 4.98 6.08
CA ARG A 61 5.82 5.93 6.87
C ARG A 61 5.42 5.85 8.35
N THR A 62 6.42 5.74 9.22
CA THR A 62 6.27 5.74 10.68
C THR A 62 6.37 7.15 11.26
N GLN A 63 6.15 7.30 12.58
CA GLN A 63 6.32 8.60 13.28
C GLN A 63 7.73 9.17 13.14
N ASP A 64 8.75 8.32 13.09
CA ASP A 64 10.16 8.70 12.88
C ASP A 64 10.47 9.09 11.43
N ALA A 65 9.46 9.24 10.57
CA ALA A 65 9.57 9.47 9.13
C ALA A 65 10.37 8.39 8.36
N LYS A 66 10.55 7.21 8.96
CA LYS A 66 11.17 6.05 8.33
C LYS A 66 10.13 5.24 7.58
N ARG A 67 10.58 4.42 6.63
CA ARG A 67 9.75 3.45 5.92
C ARG A 67 9.85 2.08 6.58
N GLY A 68 8.69 1.50 6.89
CA GLY A 68 8.57 0.17 7.52
C GLY A 68 8.10 -0.94 6.58
N GLY A 69 7.83 -0.64 5.31
CA GLY A 69 7.28 -1.62 4.37
C GLY A 69 8.32 -2.59 3.78
N SER A 70 7.83 -3.71 3.25
CA SER A 70 8.66 -4.71 2.57
C SER A 70 8.87 -4.36 1.09
N GLN A 71 10.13 -4.34 0.65
CA GLN A 71 10.49 -4.12 -0.74
C GLN A 71 10.18 -5.36 -1.59
N GLY A 72 10.33 -6.56 -1.02
CA GLY A 72 9.92 -7.81 -1.68
C GLY A 72 8.42 -7.86 -1.93
N LEU A 73 7.62 -7.38 -0.98
CA LEU A 73 6.17 -7.27 -1.14
C LEU A 73 5.82 -6.28 -2.25
N PHE A 74 6.51 -5.13 -2.29
CA PHE A 74 6.34 -4.15 -3.38
C PHE A 74 6.60 -4.80 -4.74
N ALA A 75 7.71 -5.52 -4.90
CA ALA A 75 8.06 -6.19 -6.14
C ALA A 75 7.03 -7.27 -6.55
N ALA A 76 6.56 -8.07 -5.59
CA ALA A 76 5.55 -9.10 -5.85
C ALA A 76 4.20 -8.49 -6.30
N VAL A 77 3.78 -7.40 -5.65
CA VAL A 77 2.54 -6.69 -5.97
C VAL A 77 2.66 -5.94 -7.30
N GLU A 78 3.80 -5.30 -7.59
CA GLU A 78 4.06 -4.64 -8.89
C GLU A 78 3.96 -5.64 -10.04
N LYS A 79 4.48 -6.85 -9.85
CA LYS A 79 4.42 -7.92 -10.83
C LYS A 79 2.99 -8.44 -11.02
N ALA A 80 2.28 -8.71 -9.92
CA ALA A 80 0.94 -9.31 -9.96
C ALA A 80 -0.17 -8.31 -10.34
N ARG A 81 0.00 -7.02 -10.00
CA ARG A 81 -0.93 -5.90 -10.22
C ARG A 81 -2.38 -6.21 -9.80
N PRO A 82 -2.63 -6.56 -8.53
CA PRO A 82 -3.97 -6.81 -8.02
C PRO A 82 -4.84 -5.56 -8.12
N ARG A 83 -6.16 -5.74 -8.11
CA ARG A 83 -7.12 -4.62 -8.06
C ARG A 83 -7.08 -3.93 -6.70
N LEU A 84 -6.99 -4.71 -5.63
CA LEU A 84 -6.98 -4.23 -4.24
C LEU A 84 -5.85 -4.88 -3.44
N HIS A 85 -5.12 -4.09 -2.66
CA HIS A 85 -4.20 -4.57 -1.63
C HIS A 85 -4.52 -3.91 -0.29
N CYS A 86 -5.02 -4.71 0.65
CA CYS A 86 -5.32 -4.28 2.01
C CYS A 86 -4.22 -4.73 2.97
N PHE A 87 -3.82 -3.85 3.88
CA PHE A 87 -2.80 -4.13 4.90
C PHE A 87 -2.95 -3.21 6.11
N GLY A 88 -2.10 -3.39 7.13
CA GLY A 88 -2.09 -2.57 8.34
C GLY A 88 -0.68 -2.32 8.86
N HIS A 89 -0.47 -2.64 10.14
CA HIS A 89 0.81 -2.58 10.88
C HIS A 89 1.35 -1.18 11.18
N ILE A 90 1.35 -0.27 10.20
CA ILE A 90 1.87 1.09 10.35
C ILE A 90 0.70 2.05 10.56
N HIS A 91 0.39 2.37 11.81
CA HIS A 91 -0.81 3.13 12.18
C HIS A 91 -0.78 4.56 11.61
N GLU A 92 0.39 5.18 11.55
CA GLU A 92 0.59 6.52 10.98
C GLU A 92 0.35 6.55 9.46
N GLY A 93 0.45 5.38 8.82
CA GLY A 93 0.20 5.21 7.41
C GLY A 93 -1.27 5.03 7.06
N TRP A 94 -2.20 5.04 8.02
CA TRP A 94 -3.63 4.82 7.78
C TRP A 94 -4.14 5.70 6.63
N GLY A 95 -4.87 5.07 5.72
CA GLY A 95 -5.40 5.76 4.55
C GLY A 95 -5.62 4.83 3.35
N ALA A 96 -6.00 5.43 2.23
CA ALA A 96 -6.19 4.75 0.96
C ALA A 96 -5.54 5.55 -0.18
N ARG A 97 -4.94 4.83 -1.13
CA ARG A 97 -4.27 5.42 -2.30
C ARG A 97 -4.49 4.54 -3.53
N MET A 98 -4.91 5.14 -4.63
CA MET A 98 -4.89 4.47 -5.93
C MET A 98 -3.57 4.78 -6.63
N VAL A 99 -2.77 3.75 -6.86
CA VAL A 99 -1.48 3.83 -7.53
C VAL A 99 -1.63 3.47 -8.99
N THR A 100 -1.03 4.28 -9.86
CA THR A 100 -0.88 3.97 -11.29
C THR A 100 0.52 3.43 -11.53
N TRP A 101 0.60 2.20 -12.05
CA TRP A 101 1.86 1.57 -12.43
C TRP A 101 2.40 2.20 -13.71
N ARG A 102 3.71 2.38 -13.81
CA ARG A 102 4.36 2.91 -15.01
C ARG A 102 4.19 1.92 -16.17
N GLU A 103 3.97 2.46 -17.37
CA GLU A 103 3.85 1.62 -18.58
C GLU A 103 5.16 0.88 -18.85
N GLY A 104 5.07 -0.40 -19.24
CA GLY A 104 6.23 -1.25 -19.50
C GLY A 104 7.03 -1.68 -18.28
N SER A 105 6.64 -1.33 -17.05
CA SER A 105 7.41 -1.66 -15.84
C SER A 105 7.17 -3.06 -15.28
N GLN A 106 6.10 -3.74 -15.72
CA GLN A 106 5.60 -4.95 -15.06
C GLN A 106 6.64 -6.07 -14.99
N GLY A 107 7.01 -6.47 -13.77
CA GLY A 107 7.96 -7.55 -13.53
C GLY A 107 9.36 -7.26 -14.07
N THR A 108 9.66 -6.00 -14.40
CA THR A 108 10.97 -5.59 -14.89
C THR A 108 11.91 -5.26 -13.74
N THR A 109 13.19 -5.48 -13.96
CA THR A 109 14.26 -4.88 -13.15
C THR A 109 14.84 -3.70 -13.92
N ILE A 110 15.37 -2.70 -13.22
CA ILE A 110 15.96 -1.52 -13.84
C ILE A 110 17.41 -1.83 -14.21
N ALA A 111 17.76 -1.66 -15.48
CA ALA A 111 19.16 -1.74 -15.91
C ALA A 111 19.98 -0.66 -15.21
N ASN A 112 21.10 -1.05 -14.59
CA ASN A 112 21.97 -0.14 -13.87
C ASN A 112 23.18 0.14 -14.76
N HIS A 113 23.24 1.32 -15.38
CA HIS A 113 24.28 1.62 -16.39
C HIS A 113 25.71 1.69 -15.82
N ASN A 114 25.88 1.66 -14.50
CA ASN A 114 27.15 1.80 -13.80
C ASN A 114 27.52 0.58 -12.93
N GLU A 115 26.72 -0.49 -12.94
CA GLU A 115 26.91 -1.67 -12.08
C GLU A 115 26.39 -2.93 -12.81
N ASP A 116 27.09 -4.07 -12.73
CA ASP A 116 26.68 -5.35 -13.36
C ASP A 116 25.39 -5.97 -12.76
N ALA A 117 24.70 -5.26 -11.85
CA ALA A 117 23.51 -5.71 -11.15
C ALA A 117 22.31 -4.82 -11.47
N ALA A 118 21.23 -5.42 -11.99
CA ALA A 118 19.96 -4.74 -12.18
C ALA A 118 19.37 -4.27 -10.83
N ARG A 119 18.83 -3.04 -10.78
CA ARG A 119 18.13 -2.50 -9.61
C ARG A 119 16.70 -3.01 -9.55
N TRP A 120 16.23 -3.21 -8.34
CA TRP A 120 14.89 -3.74 -8.08
C TRP A 120 13.80 -2.69 -8.25
N PRO A 121 12.55 -3.12 -8.51
CA PRO A 121 11.43 -2.21 -8.61
C PRO A 121 11.22 -1.44 -7.31
N SER A 122 10.91 -0.15 -7.43
CA SER A 122 10.61 0.71 -6.30
C SER A 122 9.48 1.69 -6.62
N HIS A 123 8.92 2.27 -5.57
CA HIS A 123 7.87 3.29 -5.69
C HIS A 123 8.32 4.57 -6.43
N PHE A 124 9.61 4.77 -6.66
CA PHE A 124 10.11 5.88 -7.47
C PHE A 124 10.18 5.56 -8.97
N THR A 125 10.26 4.27 -9.31
CA THR A 125 10.64 3.83 -10.66
C THR A 125 9.51 3.12 -11.38
N HIS A 126 8.66 2.40 -10.63
CA HIS A 126 7.55 1.60 -11.17
C HIS A 126 6.18 2.22 -10.94
N ILE A 127 6.12 3.35 -10.22
CA ILE A 127 4.88 4.11 -10.03
C ILE A 127 4.96 5.41 -10.82
N ASP A 128 3.88 5.68 -11.55
CA ASP A 128 3.57 6.98 -12.12
C ASP A 128 2.88 7.81 -11.03
N ASN A 129 3.67 8.58 -10.27
CA ASN A 129 3.15 9.34 -9.14
C ASN A 129 2.24 10.50 -9.60
N ASP A 130 2.45 11.04 -10.80
CA ASP A 130 1.65 12.12 -11.37
C ASP A 130 0.24 11.64 -11.75
N LYS A 131 0.10 10.37 -12.12
CA LYS A 131 -1.21 9.73 -12.38
C LYS A 131 -1.78 8.96 -11.19
N SER A 132 -1.12 9.00 -10.03
CA SER A 132 -1.60 8.33 -8.81
C SER A 132 -2.40 9.29 -7.96
N VAL A 133 -3.40 8.78 -7.22
CA VAL A 133 -4.32 9.61 -6.43
C VAL A 133 -4.34 9.13 -4.99
N THR A 134 -4.18 10.06 -4.04
CA THR A 134 -4.47 9.81 -2.62
C THR A 134 -5.97 9.95 -2.39
N ILE A 135 -6.61 8.87 -1.97
CA ILE A 135 -8.06 8.84 -1.68
C ILE A 135 -8.30 9.44 -0.30
N GLY A 136 -7.48 9.06 0.69
CA GLY A 136 -7.52 9.62 2.03
C GLY A 136 -6.29 9.24 2.84
N SER A 137 -5.99 10.02 3.87
CA SER A 137 -4.88 9.80 4.79
C SER A 137 -5.13 10.56 6.09
N LEU A 138 -4.39 10.23 7.16
CA LEU A 138 -4.44 10.99 8.41
C LEU A 138 -4.17 12.49 8.20
N THR A 139 -3.18 12.85 7.38
CA THR A 139 -2.88 14.26 7.06
C THR A 139 -4.06 14.98 6.38
N GLY A 140 -4.90 14.24 5.67
CA GLY A 140 -6.11 14.75 5.02
C GLY A 140 -7.34 14.88 5.93
N ILE A 141 -7.25 14.48 7.20
CA ILE A 141 -8.34 14.60 8.18
C ILE A 141 -7.91 15.21 9.52
N GLN A 142 -6.61 15.29 9.79
CA GLN A 142 -6.04 15.90 10.99
C GLN A 142 -5.49 17.29 10.70
N ALA A 143 -5.76 18.24 11.60
CA ALA A 143 -5.23 19.58 11.50
C ALA A 143 -3.69 19.58 11.66
N GLY A 144 -3.01 20.14 10.68
CA GLY A 144 -1.56 20.32 10.65
C GLY A 144 -1.15 21.72 11.09
N LYS A 145 0.14 21.86 11.46
CA LYS A 145 0.75 23.13 11.86
C LYS A 145 0.61 24.23 10.81
N TRP A 146 0.62 23.86 9.53
CA TRP A 146 0.65 24.77 8.39
C TRP A 146 -0.70 24.92 7.68
N ASP A 147 -1.76 24.33 8.21
CA ASP A 147 -3.11 24.44 7.65
C ASP A 147 -3.68 25.84 7.89
N THR A 148 -4.34 26.39 6.86
CA THR A 148 -5.20 27.55 7.03
C THR A 148 -6.47 27.18 7.82
N GLU A 149 -7.22 28.16 8.30
CA GLU A 149 -8.50 27.88 8.96
C GLU A 149 -9.51 27.21 8.02
N ALA A 150 -9.46 27.51 6.73
CA ALA A 150 -10.28 26.85 5.72
C ALA A 150 -9.91 25.37 5.59
N ASP A 151 -8.62 25.04 5.53
CA ASP A 151 -8.14 23.65 5.48
C ASP A 151 -8.56 22.88 6.74
N LYS A 152 -8.42 23.49 7.93
CA LYS A 152 -8.83 22.88 9.20
C LYS A 152 -10.33 22.58 9.23
N GLU A 153 -11.15 23.51 8.73
CA GLU A 153 -12.59 23.31 8.65
C GLU A 153 -12.97 22.20 7.67
N GLU A 154 -12.34 22.15 6.49
CA GLU A 154 -12.57 21.06 5.52
C GLU A 154 -12.22 19.69 6.12
N LYS A 155 -11.07 19.58 6.78
CA LYS A 155 -10.63 18.35 7.46
C LYS A 155 -11.59 17.94 8.57
N ARG A 156 -12.07 18.91 9.37
CA ARG A 156 -13.06 18.68 10.43
C ARG A 156 -14.38 18.18 9.87
N GLN A 157 -14.88 18.78 8.79
CA GLN A 157 -16.11 18.33 8.12
C GLN A 157 -15.96 16.92 7.54
N ARG A 158 -14.80 16.62 6.95
CA ARG A 158 -14.49 15.28 6.42
C ARG A 158 -14.45 14.23 7.52
N LEU A 159 -13.76 14.51 8.63
CA LEU A 159 -13.71 13.62 9.78
C LEU A 159 -15.09 13.42 10.41
N LYS A 160 -15.87 14.51 10.55
CA LYS A 160 -17.26 14.43 11.05
C LYS A 160 -18.11 13.50 10.17
N ARG A 161 -18.03 13.63 8.84
CA ARG A 161 -18.74 12.74 7.92
C ARG A 161 -18.37 11.28 8.12
N TYR A 162 -17.07 10.97 8.25
CA TYR A 162 -16.64 9.60 8.51
C TYR A 162 -17.14 9.06 9.85
N ARG A 163 -17.14 9.87 10.92
CA ARG A 163 -17.70 9.47 12.22
C ARG A 163 -19.20 9.23 12.13
N ASP A 164 -19.94 10.13 11.49
CA ASP A 164 -21.39 10.00 11.31
C ASP A 164 -21.75 8.72 10.52
N GLN A 165 -20.87 8.28 9.61
CA GLN A 165 -21.03 7.05 8.82
C GLN A 165 -20.33 5.82 9.43
N GLN A 166 -19.59 6.01 10.52
CA GLN A 166 -18.74 5.00 11.18
C GLN A 166 -17.70 4.31 10.28
N ALA A 167 -17.39 4.89 9.11
CA ALA A 167 -16.42 4.36 8.15
C ALA A 167 -16.00 5.42 7.11
N CYS A 168 -14.92 5.12 6.40
CA CYS A 168 -14.42 5.88 5.26
C CYS A 168 -14.80 5.14 3.96
N PHE A 169 -15.65 5.76 3.14
CA PHE A 169 -16.14 5.16 1.91
C PHE A 169 -15.38 5.63 0.68
N THR A 170 -15.12 4.72 -0.25
CA THR A 170 -14.65 5.04 -1.59
C THR A 170 -15.12 3.97 -2.58
N SER A 171 -15.37 4.39 -3.83
CA SER A 171 -15.80 3.51 -4.91
C SER A 171 -14.97 3.78 -6.15
N HIS A 172 -14.54 2.70 -6.79
CA HIS A 172 -13.71 2.71 -8.01
C HIS A 172 -14.25 1.73 -9.07
N CYS A 173 -15.57 1.60 -9.12
CA CYS A 173 -16.30 0.86 -10.12
C CYS A 173 -16.32 1.63 -11.45
N SER A 174 -16.72 0.95 -12.52
CA SER A 174 -16.65 1.45 -13.90
C SER A 174 -17.42 2.76 -14.15
N GLY A 175 -18.47 3.03 -13.35
CA GLY A 175 -19.29 4.24 -13.45
C GLY A 175 -18.87 5.40 -12.55
N ASP A 176 -17.84 5.24 -11.73
CA ASP A 176 -17.42 6.28 -10.78
C ASP A 176 -16.55 7.35 -11.44
N GLY A 177 -16.39 8.48 -10.74
CA GLY A 177 -15.50 9.57 -11.20
C GLY A 177 -14.01 9.21 -11.20
N LEU A 178 -13.63 8.14 -10.49
CA LEU A 178 -12.27 7.62 -10.42
C LEU A 178 -12.27 6.09 -10.55
N PRO A 179 -12.59 5.55 -11.74
CA PRO A 179 -12.74 4.12 -11.95
C PRO A 179 -11.37 3.43 -12.00
N LEU A 180 -11.27 2.24 -11.39
CA LEU A 180 -10.05 1.46 -11.37
C LEU A 180 -9.80 0.79 -12.73
N GLN A 181 -8.59 0.98 -13.29
CA GLN A 181 -8.15 0.24 -14.48
C GLN A 181 -7.32 -1.00 -14.10
N ALA A 182 -7.92 -2.19 -14.19
CA ALA A 182 -7.26 -3.46 -13.87
C ALA A 182 -5.93 -3.64 -14.64
N GLY A 183 -4.88 -4.10 -13.95
CA GLY A 183 -3.54 -4.28 -14.52
C GLY A 183 -2.75 -2.99 -14.76
N LYS A 184 -3.38 -1.81 -14.66
CA LYS A 184 -2.73 -0.50 -14.70
C LYS A 184 -2.69 0.18 -13.35
N GLN A 185 -3.69 -0.10 -12.50
CA GLN A 185 -3.86 0.53 -11.22
C GLN A 185 -4.16 -0.49 -10.13
N THR A 186 -3.77 -0.15 -8.91
CA THR A 186 -4.06 -0.90 -7.70
C THR A 186 -4.54 0.06 -6.62
N VAL A 187 -5.65 -0.25 -5.97
CA VAL A 187 -6.09 0.44 -4.75
C VAL A 187 -5.34 -0.17 -3.57
N PHE A 188 -4.60 0.65 -2.85
CA PHE A 188 -3.92 0.27 -1.62
C PHE A 188 -4.66 0.87 -0.43
N VAL A 189 -4.93 0.06 0.58
CA VAL A 189 -5.61 0.48 1.82
C VAL A 189 -4.78 0.05 3.01
N ASN A 190 -4.29 1.04 3.76
CA ASN A 190 -3.79 0.81 5.10
C ASN A 190 -4.96 0.97 6.09
N ALA A 191 -5.46 -0.17 6.55
CA ALA A 191 -6.56 -0.31 7.49
C ALA A 191 -6.08 -0.56 8.93
N ALA A 192 -4.85 -0.14 9.28
CA ALA A 192 -4.39 -0.16 10.66
C ALA A 192 -5.39 0.60 11.55
N ILE A 193 -5.74 0.03 12.71
CA ILE A 193 -6.65 0.68 13.65
C ILE A 193 -5.83 1.08 14.87
N GLN A 194 -5.89 2.37 15.22
CA GLN A 194 -5.29 2.93 16.42
C GLN A 194 -6.26 3.89 17.09
N GLY A 195 -6.28 3.89 18.43
CA GLY A 195 -7.06 4.79 19.27
C GLY A 195 -7.74 4.05 20.42
N GLU A 196 -8.00 4.76 21.51
CA GLU A 196 -8.62 4.21 22.73
C GLU A 196 -10.05 4.72 22.97
N SER A 197 -10.54 5.66 22.15
CA SER A 197 -11.88 6.26 22.25
C SER A 197 -12.50 6.47 20.87
N ASP A 198 -13.83 6.57 20.81
CA ASP A 198 -14.60 6.82 19.58
C ASP A 198 -14.17 8.10 18.83
N GLU A 199 -13.60 9.07 19.55
CA GLU A 199 -13.09 10.30 18.96
C GLU A 199 -11.65 10.16 18.42
N GLY A 200 -10.89 9.19 18.88
CA GLY A 200 -9.48 8.98 18.48
C GLY A 200 -9.25 7.80 17.54
N ILE A 201 -10.27 6.97 17.29
CA ILE A 201 -10.10 5.72 16.55
C ILE A 201 -9.99 5.96 15.04
N GLN A 202 -8.98 5.33 14.44
CA GLN A 202 -8.89 5.21 12.99
C GLN A 202 -10.06 4.36 12.48
N LEU A 203 -10.89 4.96 11.63
CA LEU A 203 -12.11 4.34 11.14
C LEU A 203 -11.83 3.29 10.06
N PRO A 204 -12.68 2.26 9.93
CA PRO A 204 -12.54 1.27 8.88
C PRO A 204 -12.78 1.89 7.50
N TRP A 205 -12.16 1.30 6.47
CA TRP A 205 -12.43 1.62 5.07
C TRP A 205 -13.48 0.67 4.50
N VAL A 206 -14.46 1.24 3.79
CA VAL A 206 -15.38 0.50 2.91
C VAL A 206 -15.02 0.87 1.48
N VAL A 207 -14.64 -0.13 0.70
CA VAL A 207 -14.09 0.05 -0.65
C VAL A 207 -14.91 -0.77 -1.63
N ASP A 208 -15.57 -0.08 -2.57
CA ASP A 208 -16.28 -0.71 -3.67
C ASP A 208 -15.35 -0.81 -4.89
N VAL A 209 -15.05 -2.05 -5.29
CA VAL A 209 -14.28 -2.38 -6.49
C VAL A 209 -14.97 -3.51 -7.24
N GLU A 210 -15.09 -3.38 -8.55
CA GLU A 210 -15.54 -4.50 -9.38
C GLU A 210 -14.48 -5.61 -9.36
N LEU A 211 -14.88 -6.86 -9.45
CA LEU A 211 -13.98 -8.02 -9.56
C LEU A 211 -14.43 -8.92 -10.71
N PRO A 212 -13.52 -9.69 -11.33
CA PRO A 212 -13.90 -10.64 -12.37
C PRO A 212 -14.93 -11.64 -11.84
N ARG A 213 -15.94 -11.94 -12.67
CA ARG A 213 -16.90 -13.02 -12.38
C ARG A 213 -16.14 -14.36 -12.27
N ALA A 214 -16.58 -15.20 -11.33
CA ALA A 214 -16.03 -16.54 -11.12
C ALA A 214 -16.42 -17.49 -12.24
#